data_AF-A0A1Q7FCK8-F1
#
_entry.id   AF-A0A1Q7FCK8-F1
#
_cell.length_a   1.000
_cell.length_b   1.000
_cell.length_c   1.000
_cell.angle_alpha   90.00
_cell.angle_beta   90.00
_cell.angle_gamma   90.00
#
_symmetry.space_group_name_H-M   'P 1'
#
loop_
_entity.id
_entity.type
_entity.pdbx_description
1 polymer ?
#
loop_
_entity_poly.entity_id
_entity_poly.type
_entity_poly.pdbx_seq_one_letter_code
_entity_poly.pdbx_strand_id
1 'polypeptide(L)'
;MILELVVQAIWGCLPELASGCIDMTNSSSTYFSIAIGAVIGSVISWWVYNRQKKTSKVQDRTLQKLELLDERHEKLLNRIQQIEQHHQNTLDAILKLEKKLAETIKKDRD
;
A
#
# COMPACT_ATOMS: atom_id res chain seq x y z
N MET A 1 45.35 -36.69 9.50
CA MET A 1 44.83 -38.07 9.28
C MET A 1 44.02 -38.58 10.47
N ILE A 2 44.49 -38.48 11.72
CA ILE A 2 43.72 -38.89 12.91
C ILE A 2 42.53 -37.94 13.20
N LEU A 3 42.70 -36.64 12.99
CA LEU A 3 41.66 -35.64 13.27
C LEU A 3 40.42 -35.78 12.36
N GLU A 4 40.61 -36.10 11.08
CA GLU A 4 39.50 -36.32 10.13
C GLU A 4 38.70 -37.60 10.44
N LEU A 5 39.39 -38.62 10.96
CA LEU A 5 38.78 -39.89 11.37
C LEU A 5 37.88 -39.72 12.62
N VAL A 6 38.26 -38.82 13.53
CA VAL A 6 37.44 -38.48 14.72
C VAL A 6 36.18 -37.72 14.31
N VAL A 7 36.26 -36.82 13.32
CA VAL A 7 35.09 -36.10 12.80
C VAL A 7 34.12 -37.07 12.12
N GLN A 8 34.60 -38.02 11.32
CA GLN A 8 33.75 -39.02 10.66
C GLN A 8 33.13 -40.02 11.65
N ALA A 9 33.84 -40.44 12.70
CA ALA A 9 33.32 -41.35 13.72
C ALA A 9 32.22 -40.74 14.62
N ILE A 10 32.23 -39.41 14.80
CA ILE A 10 31.18 -38.68 15.53
C ILE A 10 29.92 -38.50 14.66
N TRP A 11 30.05 -38.62 13.33
CA TRP A 11 29.00 -38.28 12.35
C TRP A 11 28.48 -39.47 11.53
N GLY A 12 28.88 -40.69 11.84
CA GLY A 12 28.34 -41.90 11.20
C GLY A 12 29.09 -43.15 11.62
N CYS A 13 28.37 -44.19 12.02
CA CYS A 13 28.96 -45.48 12.35
C CYS A 13 28.50 -46.55 11.37
N LEU A 14 29.41 -47.47 11.00
CA LEU A 14 29.06 -48.68 10.27
C LEU A 14 28.65 -49.76 11.30
N PRO A 15 27.39 -50.24 11.26
CA PRO A 15 26.90 -51.23 12.23
C PRO A 15 27.62 -52.58 12.12
N GLU A 16 28.25 -52.86 10.98
CA GLU A 16 29.04 -54.07 10.71
C GLU A 16 30.34 -54.17 11.54
N LEU A 17 30.89 -53.04 12.04
CA LEU A 17 32.12 -53.03 12.84
C LEU A 17 31.87 -52.83 14.35
N ALA A 18 30.66 -52.44 14.77
CA ALA A 18 30.34 -52.18 16.18
C ALA A 18 28.87 -52.55 16.47
N SER A 19 28.66 -53.72 17.10
CA SER A 19 27.36 -54.35 17.37
C SER A 19 26.48 -53.65 18.44
N GLY A 20 26.74 -52.37 18.71
CA GLY A 20 25.99 -51.55 19.65
C GLY A 20 25.84 -50.09 19.20
N CYS A 21 26.20 -49.77 17.96
CA CYS A 21 26.06 -48.41 17.47
C CYS A 21 24.65 -48.16 16.92
N ILE A 22 23.95 -47.20 17.51
CA ILE A 22 22.72 -46.62 16.97
C ILE A 22 23.15 -45.47 16.06
N ASP A 23 22.90 -45.59 14.75
CA ASP A 23 23.18 -44.52 13.80
C ASP A 23 22.29 -43.30 14.09
N MET A 24 22.83 -42.34 14.84
CA MET A 24 22.14 -41.09 15.19
C MET A 24 22.22 -40.03 14.07
N THR A 25 22.94 -40.30 12.98
CA THR A 25 23.20 -39.36 11.87
C THR A 25 21.93 -39.01 11.09
N ASN A 26 21.06 -39.99 10.85
CA ASN A 26 19.87 -39.81 10.04
C ASN A 26 18.78 -38.97 10.76
N SER A 27 18.63 -39.15 12.07
CA SER A 27 17.60 -38.42 12.84
C SER A 27 18.06 -37.06 13.35
N SER A 28 19.30 -36.94 13.85
CA SER A 28 19.78 -35.67 14.44
C SER A 28 19.93 -34.55 13.41
N SER A 29 20.42 -34.85 12.21
CA SER A 29 20.55 -33.90 11.10
C SER A 29 19.19 -33.36 10.62
N THR A 30 18.16 -34.20 10.66
CA THR A 30 16.78 -33.81 10.34
C THR A 30 16.23 -32.82 11.36
N TYR A 31 16.34 -33.08 12.66
CA TYR A 31 15.87 -32.13 13.69
C TYR A 31 16.67 -30.82 13.71
N PHE A 32 17.99 -30.90 13.48
CA PHE A 32 18.86 -29.74 13.43
C PHE A 32 18.53 -28.82 12.25
N SER A 33 18.29 -29.38 11.07
CA SER A 33 17.89 -28.61 9.88
C SER A 33 16.50 -27.99 10.03
N ILE A 34 15.55 -28.67 10.67
CA ILE A 34 14.23 -28.11 10.99
C ILE A 34 14.37 -26.93 11.96
N ALA A 35 15.18 -27.07 13.02
CA ALA A 35 15.38 -26.00 14.00
C ALA A 35 15.98 -24.75 13.37
N ILE A 36 17.02 -24.91 12.54
CA ILE A 36 17.64 -23.80 11.80
C ILE A 36 16.65 -23.19 10.81
N GLY A 37 15.92 -24.02 10.07
CA GLY A 37 14.89 -23.56 9.13
C GLY A 37 13.81 -22.73 9.82
N ALA A 38 13.36 -23.14 11.01
CA ALA A 38 12.37 -22.40 11.79
C ALA A 38 12.90 -21.03 12.25
N VAL A 39 14.15 -20.97 12.70
CA VAL A 39 14.80 -19.70 13.12
C VAL A 39 14.90 -18.75 11.93
N ILE A 40 15.45 -19.21 10.79
CA ILE A 40 15.59 -18.38 9.59
C ILE A 40 14.22 -17.91 9.08
N GLY A 41 13.24 -18.82 9.02
CA GLY A 41 11.88 -18.50 8.63
C GLY A 41 11.26 -17.41 9.51
N SER A 42 11.42 -17.50 10.84
CA SER A 42 10.92 -16.50 11.77
C SER A 42 11.53 -15.11 11.55
N VAL A 43 12.84 -15.04 11.26
CA VAL A 43 13.56 -13.78 11.01
C VAL A 43 13.08 -13.12 9.71
N ILE A 44 12.94 -13.91 8.63
CA ILE A 44 12.45 -13.39 7.35
C ILE A 44 11.00 -12.91 7.48
N SER A 45 10.13 -13.70 8.11
CA SER A 45 8.74 -13.31 8.36
C SER A 45 8.63 -12.04 9.20
N TRP A 46 9.45 -11.90 10.25
CA TRP A 46 9.51 -10.67 11.04
C TRP A 46 9.95 -9.48 10.19
N TRP A 47 11.00 -9.65 9.37
CA TRP A 47 11.53 -8.59 8.53
C TRP A 47 10.47 -8.09 7.53
N VAL A 48 9.78 -9.01 6.85
CA VAL A 48 8.69 -8.70 5.92
C VAL A 48 7.55 -7.99 6.64
N TYR A 49 7.10 -8.50 7.79
CA TYR A 49 6.04 -7.87 8.59
C TYR A 49 6.41 -6.43 8.99
N ASN A 50 7.64 -6.21 9.45
CA ASN A 50 8.09 -4.88 9.87
C ASN A 50 8.21 -3.90 8.68
N ARG A 51 8.58 -4.39 7.49
CA ARG A 51 8.55 -3.62 6.24
C ARG A 51 7.12 -3.25 5.85
N GLN A 52 6.20 -4.21 5.83
CA GLN A 52 4.80 -3.97 5.46
C GLN A 52 4.09 -3.03 6.43
N LYS A 53 4.33 -3.17 7.74
CA LYS A 53 3.76 -2.28 8.77
C LYS A 53 4.19 -0.82 8.61
N LYS A 54 5.39 -0.56 8.08
CA LYS A 54 5.83 0.80 7.73
C LYS A 54 5.10 1.34 6.50
N THR A 55 4.89 0.50 5.48
CA THR A 55 4.13 0.90 4.26
C THR A 55 2.67 1.18 4.57
N SER A 56 1.99 0.32 5.34
CA SER A 56 0.58 0.51 5.73
C SER A 56 0.35 1.83 6.45
N LYS A 57 1.24 2.23 7.38
CA LYS A 57 1.14 3.54 8.05
C LYS A 57 1.28 4.74 7.12
N VAL A 58 2.07 4.60 6.04
CA VAL A 58 2.22 5.66 5.03
C VAL A 58 1.00 5.68 4.11
N GLN A 59 0.49 4.50 3.75
CA GLN A 59 -0.67 4.34 2.89
C GLN A 59 -1.95 4.89 3.54
N ASP A 60 -2.15 4.67 4.85
CA ASP A 60 -3.28 5.24 5.60
C ASP A 60 -3.25 6.79 5.61
N ARG A 61 -2.05 7.38 5.78
CA ARG A 61 -1.89 8.83 5.73
C ARG A 61 -2.12 9.41 4.33
N THR A 62 -1.77 8.66 3.30
CA THR A 62 -2.05 9.04 1.91
C THR A 62 -3.54 8.95 1.62
N LEU A 63 -4.22 7.89 2.08
CA LEU A 63 -5.66 7.71 1.89
C LEU A 63 -6.47 8.85 2.54
N GLN A 64 -6.14 9.23 3.79
CA GLN A 64 -6.77 10.37 4.47
C GLN A 64 -6.54 11.71 3.73
N LYS A 65 -5.36 11.89 3.13
CA LYS A 65 -5.08 13.09 2.33
C LYS A 65 -5.87 13.12 1.03
N LEU A 66 -6.11 11.97 0.39
CA LEU A 66 -6.95 11.88 -0.80
C LEU A 66 -8.41 12.21 -0.48
N GLU A 67 -8.96 11.66 0.59
CA GLU A 67 -10.34 11.93 1.03
C GLU A 67 -10.58 13.43 1.28
N LEU A 68 -9.64 14.10 1.96
CA LEU A 68 -9.67 15.57 2.15
C LEU A 68 -9.47 16.38 0.87
N LEU A 69 -8.83 15.81 -0.16
CA LEU A 69 -8.62 16.47 -1.45
C LEU A 69 -9.85 16.36 -2.34
N ASP A 70 -10.56 15.22 -2.25
CA ASP A 70 -11.82 14.94 -2.95
C ASP A 70 -12.96 15.83 -2.43
N GLU A 71 -13.09 15.96 -1.12
CA GLU A 71 -14.08 16.85 -0.49
C GLU A 71 -13.85 18.34 -0.86
N ARG A 72 -12.59 18.73 -1.10
CA ARG A 72 -12.26 20.08 -1.59
C ARG A 72 -12.59 20.24 -3.07
N HIS A 73 -12.46 19.20 -3.89
CA HIS A 73 -12.84 19.26 -5.30
C HIS A 73 -14.35 19.41 -5.48
N GLU A 74 -15.17 18.68 -4.72
CA GLU A 74 -16.62 18.86 -4.75
C GLU A 74 -17.05 20.28 -4.36
N LYS A 75 -16.44 20.84 -3.31
CA LYS A 75 -16.72 22.23 -2.90
C LYS A 75 -16.29 23.26 -3.96
N LEU A 76 -15.19 23.02 -4.66
CA LEU A 76 -14.74 23.88 -5.75
C LEU A 76 -15.67 23.79 -6.96
N LEU A 77 -16.07 22.58 -7.36
CA LEU A 77 -17.03 22.34 -8.43
C LEU A 77 -18.37 23.05 -8.16
N ASN A 78 -18.90 22.92 -6.94
CA ASN A 78 -20.14 23.59 -6.57
C ASN A 78 -20.01 25.13 -6.60
N ARG A 79 -18.88 25.69 -6.16
CA ARG A 79 -18.63 27.14 -6.27
C ARG A 79 -18.52 27.59 -7.73
N ILE A 80 -17.87 26.82 -8.59
CA ILE A 80 -17.76 27.14 -10.01
C ILE A 80 -19.15 27.14 -10.65
N GLN A 81 -19.97 26.14 -10.35
CA GLN A 81 -21.34 26.03 -10.86
C GLN A 81 -22.22 27.20 -10.38
N GLN A 82 -22.09 27.64 -9.12
CA GLN A 82 -22.79 28.82 -8.60
C GLN A 82 -22.36 30.11 -9.31
N ILE A 83 -21.07 30.27 -9.59
CA ILE A 83 -20.55 31.44 -10.32
C ILE A 83 -21.08 31.45 -11.75
N GLU A 84 -21.08 30.30 -12.43
CA GLU A 84 -21.60 30.17 -13.79
C GLU A 84 -23.09 30.53 -13.85
N GLN A 85 -23.90 30.00 -12.93
CA GLN A 85 -25.32 30.32 -12.85
C GLN A 85 -25.57 31.81 -12.56
N HIS A 86 -24.76 32.41 -11.68
CA HIS A 86 -24.87 33.84 -11.40
C HIS A 86 -24.51 34.68 -12.64
N HIS A 87 -23.50 34.29 -13.40
CA HIS A 87 -23.14 34.96 -14.66
C HIS A 87 -24.26 34.86 -15.70
N GLN A 88 -24.88 33.69 -15.87
CA GLN A 88 -26.02 33.56 -16.79
C GLN A 88 -27.19 34.46 -16.40
N ASN A 89 -27.55 34.50 -15.11
CA ASN A 89 -28.64 35.35 -14.63
C ASN A 89 -28.34 36.85 -14.84
N THR A 90 -27.09 37.25 -14.62
CA THR A 90 -26.66 38.64 -14.83
C THR A 90 -26.72 39.00 -16.32
N LEU A 91 -26.28 38.09 -17.20
CA LEU A 91 -26.32 38.29 -18.64
C LEU A 91 -27.75 38.43 -19.16
N ASP A 92 -28.67 37.58 -18.70
CA ASP A 92 -30.09 37.66 -19.07
C ASP A 92 -30.72 38.98 -18.60
N ALA A 93 -30.37 39.46 -17.41
CA ALA A 93 -30.82 40.76 -16.91
C ALA A 93 -30.32 41.92 -17.79
N ILE A 94 -29.03 41.89 -18.19
CA ILE A 94 -28.45 42.89 -19.10
C ILE A 94 -29.15 42.87 -20.45
N LEU A 95 -29.36 41.69 -21.05
CA LEU A 95 -30.05 41.56 -22.34
C LEU A 95 -31.51 42.04 -22.27
N LYS A 96 -32.21 41.78 -21.17
CA LYS A 96 -33.57 42.31 -20.95
C LYS A 96 -33.58 43.83 -20.84
N LEU A 97 -32.61 44.41 -20.16
CA LEU A 97 -32.46 45.86 -20.05
C LEU A 97 -32.16 46.50 -21.41
N GLU A 98 -31.27 45.89 -22.21
CA GLU A 98 -30.95 46.36 -23.56
C GLU A 98 -32.18 46.36 -24.47
N LYS A 99 -32.97 45.27 -24.46
CA LYS A 99 -34.22 45.18 -25.22
C LYS A 99 -35.23 46.27 -24.82
N LYS A 100 -35.43 46.48 -23.51
CA LYS A 100 -36.33 47.53 -23.01
C LYS A 100 -35.86 48.93 -23.42
N LEU A 101 -34.56 49.17 -23.39
CA LEU A 101 -33.97 50.45 -23.83
C LEU A 101 -34.25 50.67 -25.32
N ALA A 102 -34.01 49.65 -26.16
CA ALA A 102 -34.25 49.72 -27.59
C ALA A 102 -35.73 49.98 -27.94
N GLU A 103 -36.66 49.33 -27.24
CA GLU A 103 -38.10 49.58 -27.39
C GLU A 103 -38.48 51.01 -26.99
N THR A 104 -37.92 51.51 -25.89
CA THR A 104 -38.18 52.88 -25.41
C THR A 104 -37.65 53.92 -26.40
N ILE A 105 -36.43 53.75 -26.92
CA ILE A 105 -35.84 54.64 -27.93
C ILE A 105 -36.65 54.65 -29.22
N LYS A 106 -37.18 53.49 -29.64
CA LYS A 106 -38.01 53.41 -30.85
C LYS A 106 -39.34 54.16 -30.67
N LYS A 107 -39.98 54.00 -29.51
CA LYS A 107 -41.23 54.68 -29.16
C LYS A 107 -41.10 56.20 -29.03
N ASP A 108 -39.93 56.71 -28.63
CA ASP A 108 -39.67 58.16 -28.52
C ASP A 108 -39.43 58.82 -29.90
N ARG A 109 -39.09 58.01 -30.91
CA ARG A 109 -38.78 58.47 -32.28
C ARG A 109 -40.00 58.44 -33.23
N ASP A 110 -41.07 57.72 -32.86
CA ASP A 110 -42.35 57.64 -33.59
C ASP A 110 -43.37 58.64 -33.02
#